data_AF-A0AAD8BVB4-F1
#
_entry.id   AF-A0AAD8BVB4-F1
#
_cell.length_a   1.000
_cell.length_b   1.000
_cell.length_c   1.000
_cell.angle_alpha   90.00
_cell.angle_beta   90.00
_cell.angle_gamma   90.00
#
_symmetry.space_group_name_H-M   'P 1'
#
loop_
_entity.id
_entity.type
_entity.pdbx_description
1 polymer ?
#
loop_
_entity_poly.entity_id
_entity_poly.type
_entity_poly.pdbx_seq_one_letter_code
_entity_poly.pdbx_strand_id
1 'polypeptide(L)' 'MNPLCLVLLLFIEFTVGQNTCLYNGKKYSNGEVTSSDDCKTCYCGVFGIYCLKKPCRDQ' A
#
# COMPACT_ATOMS: atom_id res chain seq x y z
N MET A 1 -2.25 -22.50 28.29
CA MET A 1 -2.07 -22.01 26.90
C MET A 1 -2.36 -23.14 25.93
N ASN A 2 -3.35 -22.99 25.06
CA ASN A 2 -3.69 -23.98 24.04
C ASN A 2 -2.79 -23.77 22.80
N PRO A 3 -2.07 -24.79 22.30
CA PRO A 3 -1.24 -24.66 21.11
C PRO A 3 -2.03 -24.22 19.86
N LEU A 4 -3.33 -24.54 19.75
CA LEU A 4 -4.18 -24.02 18.67
C LEU A 4 -4.27 -22.49 18.68
N CYS A 5 -4.25 -21.86 19.85
CA CYS A 5 -4.36 -20.42 19.99
C CYS A 5 -3.10 -19.71 19.48
N LEU A 6 -1.92 -20.24 19.80
CA LEU A 6 -0.63 -19.74 19.27
C LEU A 6 -0.58 -19.87 17.75
N VAL A 7 -1.02 -21.00 17.22
CA VAL A 7 -1.05 -21.26 15.78
C VAL A 7 -2.05 -20.33 15.06
N LEU A 8 -3.25 -20.12 15.62
CA LEU A 8 -4.23 -19.15 15.13
C LEU A 8 -3.68 -17.72 15.09
N LEU A 9 -2.98 -17.27 16.14
CA LEU A 9 -2.38 -15.93 16.19
C LEU A 9 -1.30 -15.75 15.12
N LEU A 10 -0.46 -16.77 14.90
CA LEU A 10 0.54 -16.77 13.82
C LEU A 10 -0.11 -16.78 12.41
N PHE A 11 -1.23 -17.49 12.24
CA PHE A 11 -1.99 -17.49 10.98
C PHE A 11 -2.71 -16.17 10.71
N ILE A 12 -3.20 -15.48 11.75
CA ILE A 12 -3.83 -14.16 11.61
C ILE A 12 -2.78 -13.14 11.17
N GLU A 13 -1.58 -13.14 11.76
CA GLU A 13 -0.47 -12.25 11.33
C GLU A 13 -0.09 -12.48 9.86
N PHE A 14 -0.10 -13.73 9.39
CA PHE A 14 0.26 -14.09 8.03
C PHE A 14 -0.83 -13.77 6.99
N THR A 15 -2.10 -13.86 7.38
CA THR A 15 -3.26 -13.63 6.51
C THR A 15 -3.76 -12.19 6.52
N VAL A 16 -3.30 -11.36 7.47
CA VAL A 16 -3.22 -9.91 7.28
C VAL A 16 -2.09 -9.66 6.28
N GLY A 17 -2.32 -10.15 5.06
CA GLY A 17 -1.60 -9.81 3.85
C GLY A 17 -1.81 -8.33 3.65
N GLN A 18 -0.90 -7.59 4.28
CA GLN A 18 -0.56 -6.21 4.08
C GLN A 18 -0.96 -5.79 2.67
N ASN A 19 -2.15 -5.20 2.50
CA ASN A 19 -2.53 -4.49 1.28
C ASN A 19 -1.62 -3.26 1.17
N THR A 20 -0.34 -3.52 1.00
CA THR A 20 0.72 -2.54 0.98
C THR A 20 1.37 -2.58 -0.37
N CYS A 21 1.62 -1.42 -0.90
CA CYS A 21 2.26 -1.26 -2.19
C CYS A 21 3.71 -0.84 -1.96
N LEU A 22 4.64 -1.47 -2.66
CA LEU A 22 6.01 -0.99 -2.73
C LEU A 22 6.13 -0.02 -3.91
N TYR A 23 6.40 1.25 -3.62
CA TYR A 23 6.57 2.28 -4.64
C TYR A 23 7.79 3.14 -4.35
N ASN A 24 8.68 3.26 -5.33
CA ASN A 24 9.94 4.02 -5.21
C ASN A 24 10.77 3.66 -3.96
N GLY A 25 10.84 2.36 -3.62
CA GLY A 25 11.56 1.86 -2.43
C GLY A 25 10.85 2.08 -1.10
N LYS A 26 9.69 2.73 -1.07
CA LYS A 26 8.87 2.96 0.13
C LYS A 26 7.63 2.07 0.12
N LYS A 27 7.25 1.54 1.29
CA LYS A 27 5.98 0.82 1.48
C LYS A 27 4.87 1.81 1.80
N TYR A 28 3.72 1.63 1.16
CA TYR A 28 2.51 2.42 1.31
C TYR A 28 1.36 1.50 1.74
N SER A 29 0.48 1.96 2.61
CA SER A 29 -0.71 1.21 3.01
C SER A 29 -1.85 1.39 2.00
N ASN A 30 -2.84 0.50 2.02
CA ASN A 30 -4.03 0.63 1.19
C ASN A 30 -4.73 1.97 1.46
N GLY A 31 -5.07 2.69 0.40
CA GLY A 31 -5.62 4.04 0.43
C GLY A 31 -4.58 5.16 0.58
N GLU A 32 -3.30 4.84 0.82
CA GLU A 32 -2.27 5.85 0.98
C GLU A 32 -1.93 6.51 -0.37
N VAL A 33 -1.96 7.84 -0.38
CA VAL A 33 -1.66 8.67 -1.56
C VAL A 33 -0.18 9.06 -1.51
N THR A 34 0.51 8.82 -2.62
CA THR A 34 1.90 9.24 -2.84
C THR A 34 1.98 10.15 -4.05
N SER A 35 2.33 11.41 -3.81
CA SER A 35 2.66 12.35 -4.88
C SER A 35 4.16 12.22 -5.17
N SER A 36 4.49 11.74 -6.37
CA SER A 36 5.89 11.64 -6.80
C SER A 36 6.42 13.02 -7.21
N ASP A 37 5.56 13.81 -7.84
CA ASP A 37 5.83 15.11 -8.44
C ASP A 37 4.55 15.97 -8.35
N ASP A 38 4.64 17.30 -8.51
CA ASP A 38 3.49 18.23 -8.49
C ASP A 38 2.38 17.85 -9.48
N CYS A 39 2.74 17.16 -10.56
CA CYS A 39 1.84 16.80 -11.65
C CYS A 39 1.40 15.32 -11.62
N LYS A 40 1.94 14.50 -10.71
CA LYS A 40 1.70 13.06 -10.69
C LYS A 40 1.32 12.61 -9.28
N THR A 41 0.05 12.22 -9.14
CA THR A 41 -0.46 11.67 -7.89
C THR A 41 -0.73 10.19 -8.09
N CYS A 42 -0.11 9.36 -7.26
CA CYS A 42 -0.36 7.93 -7.21
C CYS A 42 -1.05 7.57 -5.90
N TYR A 43 -1.79 6.46 -5.87
CA TYR A 43 -2.34 5.90 -4.65
C TYR A 43 -2.17 4.39 -4.62
N CYS A 44 -1.94 3.84 -3.43
CA CYS A 44 -1.93 2.40 -3.21
C CYS A 44 -3.37 1.92 -3.06
N GLY A 45 -3.86 1.12 -4.00
CA GLY A 45 -5.16 0.45 -3.89
C GLY A 45 -4.99 -1.03 -3.54
N VAL A 46 -6.13 -1.71 -3.39
CA VAL A 46 -6.21 -3.12 -3.00
C VAL A 46 -5.35 -4.04 -3.87
N PHE A 47 -5.20 -3.72 -5.16
CA PHE A 47 -4.48 -4.53 -6.15
C PHE A 47 -3.14 -3.94 -6.63
N GLY A 48 -2.69 -2.80 -6.08
CA GLY A 48 -1.43 -2.17 -6.50
C GLY A 48 -1.47 -0.65 -6.58
N ILE A 49 -0.43 -0.04 -7.18
CA ILE A 49 -0.30 1.41 -7.35
C ILE A 49 -1.09 1.89 -8.57
N TYR A 50 -1.88 2.94 -8.39
CA TYR A 50 -2.60 3.63 -9.45
C TYR A 50 -2.10 5.07 -9.54
N CYS A 51 -1.65 5.50 -10.72
CA CYS A 51 -1.10 6.84 -10.92
C CYS A 51 -1.94 7.66 -11.89
N LEU A 52 -2.36 8.86 -11.46
CA LEU A 52 -2.97 9.86 -12.30
C LEU A 52 -1.93 10.91 -12.69
N LYS A 53 -1.69 11.05 -14.00
CA LYS A 53 -0.91 12.16 -14.55
C LYS A 53 -1.85 13.32 -14.84
N LYS A 54 -1.58 14.45 -14.21
CA LYS A 54 -2.21 15.74 -14.49
C LYS A 54 -1.28 16.50 -15.44
N PRO A 55 -1.78 17.36 -16.34
CA PRO A 55 -0.90 18.30 -17.03
C PRO A 55 -0.17 19.13 -15.97
N CYS A 56 1.16 19.17 -16.06
CA CYS A 56 1.94 20.14 -15.28
C CYS A 56 1.49 21.53 -15.71
N ARG A 57 1.25 22.41 -14.74
CA ARG A 57 1.09 23.83 -15.03
C ARG A 57 2.49 24.37 -15.32
N ASP A 58 3.01 24.02 -16.49
CA ASP A 58 4.13 24.73 -17.10
C ASP A 58 3.57 26.09 -17.50
N GLN A 59 3.61 27.04 -16.57
CA GLN A 59 3.25 28.42 -16.80
C GLN A 59 4.51 29.25 -16.97
#